data_AF-A0AAQ0LIU8-F1
#
_entry.id   AF-A0AAQ0LIU8-F1
#
_cell.length_a   1.000
_cell.length_b   1.000
_cell.length_c   1.000
_cell.angle_alpha   90.00
_cell.angle_beta   90.00
_cell.angle_gamma   90.00
#
_symmetry.space_group_name_H-M   'P 1'
#
loop_
_entity.id
_entity.type
_entity.pdbx_description
1 polymer ?
#
loop_
_entity_poly.entity_id
_entity_poly.type
_entity_poly.pdbx_seq_one_letter_code
_entity_poly.pdbx_strand_id
1 'polypeptide(L)'
;MKKKRSDDARHIEGWQSKNERIESLLNILYDFRFNTVKSRTEYRAASSSGLYQPVTKFVLNSFRRRLDATAGIVTSAENIRTILESDFARKVHPIREYFNALTLLNPAEHGHIGRLLNTVQVTNPGKWEEYFTKWLIGVVANAMNDTGCQNHTCLVLTGDKQGQFKSWWLDNLCPTPLKNYLFTGKIDPQGK
;
A
#
# COMPACT_ATOMS: atom_id res chain seq x y z
N MET A 1 -40.92 35.37 -17.62
CA MET A 1 -40.50 34.00 -17.22
C MET A 1 -39.01 34.01 -16.92
N LYS A 2 -38.56 33.24 -15.90
CA LYS A 2 -37.23 33.23 -15.23
C LYS A 2 -37.14 34.37 -14.19
N LYS A 3 -36.79 34.16 -12.91
CA LYS A 3 -35.98 33.10 -12.28
C LYS A 3 -36.39 33.04 -10.79
N LYS A 4 -37.04 31.95 -10.35
CA LYS A 4 -37.25 31.62 -8.93
C LYS A 4 -36.18 30.60 -8.55
N ARG A 5 -34.97 31.07 -8.27
CA ARG A 5 -33.81 30.28 -7.81
C ARG A 5 -32.89 31.25 -7.06
N SER A 6 -33.19 31.53 -5.80
CA SER A 6 -32.32 32.36 -4.98
C SER A 6 -32.43 32.15 -3.47
N ASP A 7 -33.31 31.28 -2.96
CA ASP A 7 -33.54 31.20 -1.50
C ASP A 7 -33.28 29.83 -0.85
N ASP A 8 -32.97 28.77 -1.59
CA ASP A 8 -32.64 27.46 -0.98
C ASP A 8 -31.17 27.32 -0.55
N ALA A 9 -30.32 28.32 -0.79
CA ALA A 9 -28.88 28.24 -0.49
C ALA A 9 -28.47 28.91 0.82
N ARG A 10 -29.43 29.35 1.65
CA ARG A 10 -29.16 30.15 2.87
C ARG A 10 -29.66 29.51 4.17
N HIS A 11 -29.48 28.20 4.29
CA HIS A 11 -29.58 27.48 5.56
C HIS A 11 -28.52 26.37 5.63
N ILE A 12 -27.25 26.75 5.82
CA ILE A 12 -26.17 25.81 6.18
C ILE A 12 -25.43 26.40 7.39
N GLU A 13 -26.14 26.54 8.50
CA GLU A 13 -25.52 26.74 9.81
C GLU A 13 -26.11 25.70 10.77
N GLY A 14 -25.24 24.80 11.25
CA GLY A 14 -25.39 24.21 12.58
C GLY A 14 -25.75 22.74 12.71
N TRP A 15 -26.15 22.01 11.66
CA TRP A 15 -26.44 20.57 11.77
C TRP A 15 -25.51 19.74 10.89
N GLN A 16 -24.53 19.09 11.51
CA GLN A 16 -23.79 18.02 10.85
C GLN A 16 -24.75 16.86 10.55
N SER A 17 -24.77 16.41 9.31
CA SER A 17 -25.51 15.23 8.92
C SER A 17 -25.03 14.00 9.70
N LYS A 18 -25.86 12.96 9.75
CA LYS A 18 -25.49 11.70 10.39
C LYS A 18 -24.19 11.13 9.82
N ASN A 19 -23.97 11.23 8.50
CA ASN A 19 -22.76 10.72 7.86
C ASN A 19 -21.55 11.61 8.16
N GLU A 20 -21.69 12.93 8.17
CA GLU A 20 -20.60 13.85 8.57
C GLU A 20 -20.12 13.58 10.00
N ARG A 21 -21.05 13.24 10.91
CA ARG A 21 -20.71 12.84 12.28
C ARG A 21 -19.99 11.49 12.33
N ILE A 22 -20.39 10.53 11.49
CA ILE A 22 -19.69 9.24 11.35
C ILE A 22 -18.28 9.46 10.85
N GLU A 23 -18.13 10.21 9.75
CA GLU A 23 -16.85 10.54 9.12
C GLU A 23 -15.89 11.24 10.10
N SER A 24 -16.39 12.24 10.83
CA SER A 24 -15.62 12.97 11.84
C SER A 24 -15.09 12.03 12.93
N LEU A 25 -15.94 11.15 13.48
CA LEU A 25 -15.52 10.22 14.52
C LEU A 25 -14.58 9.14 13.99
N LEU A 26 -14.80 8.65 12.77
CA LEU A 26 -13.91 7.71 12.10
C LEU A 26 -12.51 8.31 11.90
N ASN A 27 -12.40 9.56 11.46
CA ASN A 27 -11.12 10.25 11.25
C ASN A 27 -10.39 10.60 12.57
N ILE A 28 -11.12 10.80 13.66
CA ILE A 28 -10.50 10.98 14.99
C ILE A 28 -9.84 9.67 15.47
N LEU A 29 -10.47 8.53 15.17
CA LEU A 29 -10.06 7.24 15.72
C LEU A 29 -9.07 6.49 14.82
N TYR A 30 -9.14 6.71 13.51
CA TYR A 30 -8.43 5.93 12.51
C TYR A 30 -7.95 6.79 11.35
N ASP A 31 -6.88 6.32 10.72
CA ASP A 31 -6.38 6.82 9.45
C ASP A 31 -6.74 5.78 8.37
N PHE A 32 -7.50 6.21 7.37
CA PHE A 32 -8.00 5.38 6.28
C PHE A 32 -7.32 5.72 4.95
N ARG A 33 -7.13 4.69 4.14
CA ARG A 33 -6.69 4.84 2.75
C ARG A 33 -7.29 3.76 1.87
N PHE A 34 -7.54 4.09 0.61
CA PHE A 34 -7.90 3.12 -0.40
C PHE A 34 -6.63 2.67 -1.14
N ASN A 35 -6.23 1.42 -0.95
CA ASN A 35 -5.07 0.82 -1.60
C ASN A 35 -5.41 0.47 -3.06
N THR A 36 -4.82 1.18 -4.00
CA THR A 36 -5.07 1.00 -5.45
C THR A 36 -4.46 -0.27 -6.02
N VAL A 37 -3.41 -0.82 -5.40
CA VAL A 37 -2.75 -2.05 -5.86
C VAL A 37 -3.62 -3.28 -5.55
N LYS A 38 -4.31 -3.28 -4.41
CA LYS A 38 -5.20 -4.38 -3.98
C LYS A 38 -6.69 -4.06 -4.12
N SER A 39 -7.03 -2.88 -4.62
CA SER A 39 -8.40 -2.37 -4.77
C SER A 39 -9.26 -2.55 -3.52
N ARG A 40 -8.75 -2.12 -2.34
CA ARG A 40 -9.45 -2.27 -1.06
C ARG A 40 -9.09 -1.18 -0.06
N THR A 41 -10.00 -0.89 0.88
CA THR A 41 -9.75 0.03 1.98
C THR A 41 -8.89 -0.62 3.07
N GLU A 42 -7.92 0.15 3.57
CA GLU A 42 -7.06 -0.22 4.68
C GLU A 42 -7.12 0.87 5.75
N TYR A 43 -6.84 0.48 7.00
CA TYR A 43 -6.90 1.38 8.14
C TYR A 43 -5.73 1.14 9.10
N ARG A 44 -5.44 2.13 9.92
CA ARG A 44 -4.65 2.00 11.15
C ARG A 44 -5.25 2.90 12.23
N ALA A 45 -4.86 2.71 13.48
CA ALA A 45 -5.24 3.65 14.54
C ALA A 45 -4.70 5.06 14.22
N ALA A 46 -5.49 6.09 14.51
CA ALA A 46 -5.04 7.47 14.37
C ALA A 46 -3.77 7.69 15.20
N SER A 47 -2.84 8.49 14.65
CA SER A 47 -1.54 8.78 15.25
C SER A 47 -0.62 7.57 15.46
N SER A 48 -0.96 6.39 14.92
CA SER A 48 -0.08 5.22 14.94
C SER A 48 0.90 5.23 13.76
N SER A 49 2.16 4.92 14.03
CA SER A 49 3.16 4.58 13.02
C SER A 49 3.07 3.13 12.53
N GLY A 50 2.06 2.37 12.99
CA GLY A 50 1.82 1.00 12.57
C GLY A 50 1.47 0.85 11.09
N LEU A 51 1.60 -0.39 10.60
CA LEU A 51 1.24 -0.75 9.23
C LEU A 51 -0.28 -0.70 9.05
N TYR A 52 -0.71 -0.26 7.87
CA TYR A 52 -2.11 -0.34 7.47
C TYR A 52 -2.56 -1.80 7.35
N GLN A 53 -3.76 -2.07 7.86
CA GLN A 53 -4.41 -3.38 7.86
C GLN A 53 -5.67 -3.34 6.99
N PRO A 54 -6.07 -4.45 6.36
CA PRO A 54 -7.29 -4.48 5.56
C PRO A 54 -8.53 -4.25 6.43
N VAL A 55 -9.48 -3.47 5.92
CA VAL A 55 -10.81 -3.35 6.51
C VAL A 55 -11.60 -4.62 6.20
N THR A 56 -11.67 -5.54 7.16
CA THR A 56 -12.46 -6.77 7.05
C THR A 56 -13.89 -6.57 7.56
N LYS A 57 -14.78 -7.53 7.32
CA LYS A 57 -16.13 -7.54 7.89
C LYS A 57 -16.12 -7.42 9.42
N PHE A 58 -15.17 -8.08 10.09
CA PHE A 58 -15.01 -7.99 11.53
C PHE A 58 -14.64 -6.57 11.98
N VAL A 59 -13.75 -5.92 11.23
CA VAL A 59 -13.33 -4.53 11.49
C VAL A 59 -14.49 -3.55 11.25
N LEU A 60 -15.27 -3.71 10.17
CA LEU A 60 -16.47 -2.89 9.93
C LEU A 60 -17.48 -2.99 11.08
N ASN A 61 -17.72 -4.19 11.59
CA ASN A 61 -18.57 -4.39 12.76
C ASN A 61 -17.99 -3.74 14.03
N SER A 62 -16.66 -3.72 14.15
CA SER A 62 -15.97 -3.05 15.25
C SER A 62 -16.10 -1.53 15.17
N PHE A 63 -16.01 -0.94 13.98
CA PHE A 63 -16.27 0.49 13.76
C PHE A 63 -17.71 0.84 14.13
N ARG A 64 -18.68 0.05 13.65
CA ARG A 64 -20.10 0.21 13.99
C ARG A 64 -20.32 0.22 15.51
N ARG A 65 -19.78 -0.79 16.22
CA ARG A 65 -19.89 -0.88 17.68
C ARG A 65 -19.29 0.35 18.37
N ARG A 66 -18.17 0.87 17.85
CA ARG A 66 -17.49 2.03 18.43
C ARG A 66 -18.24 3.34 18.19
N LEU A 67 -18.81 3.54 17.01
CA LEU A 67 -19.66 4.70 16.71
C LEU A 67 -20.89 4.78 17.65
N ASP A 68 -21.52 3.64 17.90
CA ASP A 68 -22.64 3.52 18.84
C ASP A 68 -22.19 3.80 20.28
N ALA A 69 -21.13 3.13 20.75
CA ALA A 69 -20.64 3.27 22.12
C ALA A 69 -20.11 4.68 22.45
N THR A 70 -19.51 5.39 21.48
CA THR A 70 -18.87 6.69 21.73
C THR A 70 -19.82 7.88 21.49
N ALA A 71 -20.73 7.79 20.53
CA ALA A 71 -21.55 8.93 20.11
C ALA A 71 -23.05 8.60 19.95
N GLY A 72 -23.48 7.39 20.32
CA GLY A 72 -24.86 6.92 20.16
C GLY A 72 -25.31 6.84 18.69
N ILE A 73 -24.35 6.73 17.75
CA ILE A 73 -24.65 6.74 16.32
C ILE A 73 -24.99 5.33 15.85
N VAL A 74 -26.29 5.05 15.72
CA VAL A 74 -26.78 3.78 15.17
C VAL A 74 -26.67 3.80 13.65
N THR A 75 -25.78 2.99 13.07
CA THR A 75 -25.59 2.84 11.62
C THR A 75 -25.40 1.38 11.21
N SER A 76 -25.59 1.07 9.92
CA SER A 76 -25.28 -0.25 9.37
C SER A 76 -23.79 -0.37 9.03
N ALA A 77 -23.26 -1.60 9.04
CA ALA A 77 -21.90 -1.86 8.57
C ALA A 77 -21.75 -1.54 7.07
N GLU A 78 -22.83 -1.68 6.30
CA GLU A 78 -22.85 -1.34 4.87
C GLU A 78 -22.72 0.16 4.63
N ASN A 79 -23.40 1.01 5.40
CA ASN A 79 -23.24 2.47 5.29
C ASN A 79 -21.78 2.88 5.58
N ILE A 80 -21.16 2.29 6.60
CA ILE A 80 -19.73 2.53 6.90
C ILE A 80 -18.87 2.08 5.73
N ARG A 81 -19.14 0.90 5.16
CA ARG A 81 -18.40 0.40 4.00
C ARG A 81 -18.51 1.35 2.82
N THR A 82 -19.72 1.82 2.48
CA THR A 82 -19.93 2.77 1.39
C THR A 82 -19.15 4.06 1.59
N ILE A 83 -19.12 4.60 2.83
CA ILE A 83 -18.27 5.75 3.18
C ILE A 83 -16.79 5.42 2.94
N LEU A 84 -16.30 4.29 3.47
CA LEU A 84 -14.90 3.87 3.34
C LEU A 84 -14.46 3.52 1.91
N GLU A 85 -15.40 3.22 1.02
CA GLU A 85 -15.18 2.96 -0.40
C GLU A 85 -15.44 4.23 -1.27
N SER A 86 -15.68 5.39 -0.66
CA SER A 86 -15.81 6.69 -1.32
C SER A 86 -14.51 7.53 -1.26
N ASP A 87 -14.60 8.77 -1.73
CA ASP A 87 -13.60 9.82 -1.60
C ASP A 87 -13.25 10.21 -0.15
N PHE A 88 -13.99 9.72 0.85
CA PHE A 88 -13.62 9.81 2.26
C PHE A 88 -12.23 9.17 2.53
N ALA A 89 -11.95 8.02 1.91
CA ALA A 89 -10.64 7.37 2.02
C ALA A 89 -9.73 7.78 0.85
N ARG A 90 -8.63 8.48 1.14
CA ARG A 90 -7.67 8.89 0.10
C ARG A 90 -7.16 7.68 -0.68
N LYS A 91 -7.17 7.76 -2.00
CA LYS A 91 -6.56 6.73 -2.86
C LYS A 91 -5.04 6.83 -2.79
N VAL A 92 -4.38 5.70 -2.56
CA VAL A 92 -2.92 5.62 -2.49
C VAL A 92 -2.41 4.43 -3.27
N HIS A 93 -1.21 4.58 -3.82
CA HIS A 93 -0.40 3.47 -4.33
C HIS A 93 0.69 3.14 -3.30
N PRO A 94 0.49 2.14 -2.41
CA PRO A 94 1.34 1.97 -1.22
C PRO A 94 2.81 1.73 -1.52
N ILE A 95 3.11 1.10 -2.65
CA ILE A 95 4.49 0.86 -3.09
C ILE A 95 5.18 2.18 -3.49
N ARG A 96 4.47 3.09 -4.19
CA ARG A 96 5.01 4.40 -4.58
C ARG A 96 5.18 5.29 -3.36
N GLU A 97 4.20 5.28 -2.46
CA GLU A 97 4.25 6.01 -1.19
C GLU A 97 5.46 5.57 -0.36
N TYR A 98 5.76 4.27 -0.30
CA TYR A 98 6.96 3.75 0.36
C TYR A 98 8.24 4.32 -0.25
N PHE A 99 8.44 4.19 -1.57
CA PHE A 99 9.68 4.65 -2.21
C PHE A 99 9.84 6.18 -2.17
N ASN A 100 8.75 6.93 -2.30
CA ASN A 100 8.78 8.40 -2.20
C ASN A 100 9.06 8.90 -0.78
N ALA A 101 8.79 8.09 0.25
CA ALA A 101 9.09 8.43 1.64
C ALA A 101 10.53 8.09 2.04
N LEU A 102 11.29 7.36 1.22
CA LEU A 102 12.68 7.04 1.52
C LEU A 102 13.55 8.30 1.43
N THR A 103 14.48 8.43 2.37
CA THR A 103 15.53 9.45 2.30
C THR A 103 16.42 9.20 1.09
N LEU A 104 16.72 10.25 0.32
CA LEU A 104 17.67 10.17 -0.77
C LEU A 104 19.06 9.83 -0.21
N LEU A 105 19.59 8.69 -0.64
CA LEU A 105 20.94 8.26 -0.28
C LEU A 105 21.92 8.67 -1.38
N ASN A 106 23.13 9.11 -1.00
CA ASN A 106 24.20 9.32 -1.96
C ASN A 106 24.67 7.95 -2.50
N PRO A 107 24.48 7.64 -3.80
CA PRO A 107 24.87 6.34 -4.36
C PRO A 107 26.37 6.03 -4.24
N ALA A 108 27.22 7.06 -4.25
CA ALA A 108 28.67 6.92 -4.21
C ALA A 108 29.22 6.58 -2.81
N GLU A 109 28.51 6.97 -1.76
CA GLU A 109 29.01 6.87 -0.39
C GLU A 109 28.64 5.56 0.32
N HIS A 110 27.53 4.92 -0.08
CA HIS A 110 26.89 3.97 0.82
C HIS A 110 27.05 2.49 0.44
N GLY A 111 27.53 2.18 -0.77
CA GLY A 111 27.87 0.82 -1.21
C GLY A 111 26.83 -0.26 -0.87
N HIS A 112 25.54 0.12 -0.79
CA HIS A 112 24.50 -0.74 -0.21
C HIS A 112 24.26 -1.99 -1.06
N ILE A 113 24.28 -1.83 -2.39
CA ILE A 113 24.08 -2.93 -3.34
C ILE A 113 25.26 -3.90 -3.23
N GLY A 114 26.51 -3.43 -3.26
CA GLY A 114 27.69 -4.27 -3.05
C GLY A 114 27.64 -5.05 -1.73
N ARG A 115 27.27 -4.40 -0.63
CA ARG A 115 27.10 -5.08 0.68
C ARG A 115 26.04 -6.18 0.65
N LEU A 116 24.90 -5.93 0.00
CA LEU A 116 23.85 -6.93 -0.20
C LEU A 116 24.38 -8.09 -1.06
N LEU A 117 25.10 -7.81 -2.14
CA LEU A 117 25.59 -8.84 -3.05
C LEU A 117 26.66 -9.73 -2.43
N ASN A 118 27.46 -9.20 -1.51
CA ASN A 118 28.45 -9.97 -0.74
C ASN A 118 27.80 -11.00 0.21
N THR A 119 26.48 -10.98 0.39
CA THR A 119 25.75 -12.03 1.13
C THR A 119 25.52 -13.29 0.29
N VAL A 120 25.81 -13.26 -1.01
CA VAL A 120 25.62 -14.38 -1.95
C VAL A 120 26.95 -14.75 -2.60
N GLN A 121 27.31 -16.03 -2.52
CA GLN A 121 28.46 -16.56 -3.26
C GLN A 121 28.02 -16.93 -4.67
N VAL A 122 28.72 -16.42 -5.68
CA VAL A 122 28.41 -16.64 -7.11
C VAL A 122 29.66 -17.06 -7.86
N THR A 123 29.49 -17.87 -8.91
CA THR A 123 30.61 -18.36 -9.73
C THR A 123 31.31 -17.24 -10.52
N ASN A 124 30.57 -16.20 -10.91
CA ASN A 124 31.10 -15.08 -11.69
C ASN A 124 30.83 -13.73 -10.97
N PRO A 125 31.66 -13.37 -9.96
CA PRO A 125 31.46 -12.15 -9.20
C PRO A 125 31.66 -10.88 -10.05
N GLY A 126 32.51 -10.92 -11.08
CA GLY A 126 32.87 -9.75 -11.89
C GLY A 126 31.70 -9.15 -12.69
N LYS A 127 30.66 -9.93 -12.99
CA LYS A 127 29.44 -9.45 -13.68
C LYS A 127 28.20 -9.41 -12.79
N TRP A 128 28.29 -9.98 -11.58
CA TRP A 128 27.15 -10.13 -10.68
C TRP A 128 26.61 -8.76 -10.25
N GLU A 129 27.49 -7.87 -9.83
CA GLU A 129 27.09 -6.54 -9.37
C GLU A 129 26.48 -5.70 -10.48
N GLU A 130 27.07 -5.71 -11.67
CA GLU A 130 26.54 -4.95 -12.81
C GLU A 130 25.12 -5.39 -13.18
N TYR A 131 24.90 -6.70 -13.36
CA TYR A 131 23.60 -7.21 -13.79
C TYR A 131 22.55 -7.15 -12.69
N PHE A 132 22.93 -7.44 -11.45
CA PHE A 132 22.00 -7.32 -10.33
C PHE A 132 21.57 -5.87 -10.12
N THR A 133 22.50 -4.91 -10.22
CA THR A 133 22.18 -3.49 -10.09
C THR A 133 21.20 -3.05 -11.17
N LYS A 134 21.44 -3.41 -12.44
CA LYS A 134 20.52 -3.14 -13.55
C LYS A 134 19.13 -3.76 -13.32
N TRP A 135 19.10 -5.02 -12.90
CA TRP A 135 17.84 -5.71 -12.59
C TRP A 135 17.09 -5.03 -11.45
N LEU A 136 17.77 -4.69 -10.34
CA LEU A 136 17.15 -4.08 -9.16
C LEU A 136 16.58 -2.69 -9.49
N ILE A 137 17.32 -1.86 -10.22
CA ILE A 137 16.84 -0.57 -10.71
C ILE A 137 15.61 -0.76 -11.60
N GLY A 138 15.64 -1.73 -12.52
CA GLY A 138 14.50 -2.09 -13.35
C GLY A 138 13.27 -2.52 -12.55
N VAL A 139 13.45 -3.33 -11.49
CA VAL A 139 12.36 -3.74 -10.59
C VAL A 139 11.70 -2.53 -9.93
N VAL A 140 12.50 -1.61 -9.37
CA VAL A 140 11.97 -0.40 -8.73
C VAL A 140 11.30 0.50 -9.76
N ALA A 141 11.90 0.70 -10.94
CA ALA A 141 11.31 1.50 -12.01
C ALA A 141 9.96 0.95 -12.49
N ASN A 142 9.83 -0.38 -12.61
CA ASN A 142 8.56 -1.04 -12.91
C ASN A 142 7.52 -0.84 -11.80
N ALA A 143 7.94 -0.93 -10.54
CA ALA A 143 7.04 -0.72 -9.40
C ALA A 143 6.54 0.74 -9.30
N MET A 144 7.32 1.68 -9.85
CA MET A 144 7.00 3.11 -9.82
C MET A 144 6.19 3.58 -11.03
N ASN A 145 6.16 2.84 -12.15
CA ASN A 145 5.49 3.25 -13.38
C ASN A 145 4.43 2.23 -13.82
N ASP A 146 3.21 2.70 -14.10
CA ASP A 146 2.11 1.83 -14.59
C ASP A 146 2.23 1.54 -16.10
N THR A 147 3.10 2.25 -16.81
CA THR A 147 3.21 2.22 -18.27
C THR A 147 4.62 1.88 -18.73
N GLY A 148 4.68 1.07 -19.80
CA GLY A 148 5.93 0.59 -20.37
C GLY A 148 6.61 -0.49 -19.52
N CYS A 149 7.31 -1.39 -20.19
CA CYS A 149 8.19 -2.33 -19.51
C CYS A 149 9.51 -1.62 -19.20
N GLN A 150 9.80 -1.38 -17.92
CA GLN A 150 11.06 -0.79 -17.46
C GLN A 150 12.11 -1.87 -17.15
N ASN A 151 11.70 -3.11 -16.89
CA ASN A 151 12.60 -4.24 -16.62
C ASN A 151 12.49 -5.33 -17.68
N HIS A 152 13.52 -5.43 -18.53
CA HIS A 152 13.67 -6.48 -19.55
C HIS A 152 14.59 -7.62 -19.10
N THR A 153 14.87 -7.72 -17.80
CA THR A 153 15.81 -8.71 -17.24
C THR A 153 15.12 -9.62 -16.24
N CYS A 154 15.54 -10.88 -16.20
CA CYS A 154 15.09 -11.88 -15.24
C CYS A 154 16.28 -12.33 -14.40
N LEU A 155 16.16 -12.22 -13.07
CA LEU A 155 17.15 -12.75 -12.14
C LEU A 155 16.83 -14.23 -11.84
N VAL A 156 17.75 -15.12 -12.19
CA VAL A 156 17.64 -16.56 -11.91
C VAL A 156 18.72 -16.96 -10.92
N LEU A 157 18.32 -17.44 -9.75
CA LEU A 157 19.24 -18.02 -8.76
C LEU A 157 19.19 -19.55 -8.85
N THR A 158 20.31 -20.16 -9.21
CA THR A 158 20.49 -21.62 -9.23
C THR A 158 21.41 -22.06 -8.10
N GLY A 159 21.25 -23.29 -7.64
CA GLY A 159 22.12 -23.90 -6.65
C GLY A 159 22.06 -25.41 -6.79
N ASP A 160 23.21 -26.06 -6.59
CA ASP A 160 23.41 -27.51 -6.66
C ASP A 160 22.58 -28.29 -5.62
N LYS A 161 22.31 -27.68 -4.46
CA LYS A 161 21.53 -28.25 -3.35
C LYS A 161 20.24 -27.49 -3.09
N GLN A 162 19.23 -28.21 -2.62
CA GLN A 162 18.03 -27.62 -2.00
C GLN A 162 18.40 -26.98 -0.65
N GLY A 163 17.58 -26.04 -0.18
CA GLY A 163 17.76 -25.45 1.16
C GLY A 163 18.83 -24.35 1.24
N GLN A 164 19.40 -23.92 0.13
CA GLN A 164 20.39 -22.82 0.09
C GLN A 164 19.77 -21.41 0.22
N PHE A 165 18.63 -21.28 0.91
CA PHE A 165 18.00 -20.00 1.25
C PHE A 165 17.68 -19.03 0.09
N LYS A 166 17.68 -19.48 -1.17
CA LYS A 166 17.43 -18.63 -2.36
C LYS A 166 16.12 -17.84 -2.27
N SER A 167 15.02 -18.52 -1.98
CA SER A 167 13.71 -17.88 -1.81
C SER A 167 13.72 -16.93 -0.63
N TRP A 168 14.31 -17.33 0.50
CA TRP A 168 14.43 -16.48 1.67
C TRP A 168 15.23 -15.20 1.37
N TRP A 169 16.32 -15.28 0.61
CA TRP A 169 17.12 -14.13 0.22
C TRP A 169 16.33 -13.17 -0.67
N LEU A 170 15.63 -13.70 -1.69
CA LEU A 170 14.75 -12.90 -2.55
C LEU A 170 13.60 -12.26 -1.78
N ASP A 171 12.97 -13.00 -0.88
CA ASP A 171 11.89 -12.49 -0.03
C ASP A 171 12.37 -11.31 0.81
N ASN A 172 13.62 -11.32 1.28
CA ASN A 172 14.24 -10.25 2.07
C ASN A 172 14.65 -9.02 1.25
N LEU A 173 14.61 -9.08 -0.08
CA LEU A 173 14.69 -7.87 -0.91
C LEU A 173 13.43 -7.02 -0.79
N CYS A 174 12.29 -7.64 -0.47
CA CYS A 174 11.04 -6.93 -0.26
C CYS A 174 11.02 -6.32 1.16
N PRO A 175 10.88 -4.98 1.27
CA PRO A 175 10.91 -4.31 2.57
C PRO A 175 9.70 -4.69 3.42
N THR A 176 9.86 -4.70 4.75
CA THR A 176 8.82 -5.14 5.70
C THR A 176 7.44 -4.50 5.47
N PRO A 177 7.30 -3.18 5.21
CA PRO A 177 6.00 -2.57 4.94
C PRO A 177 5.31 -3.10 3.68
N LEU A 178 6.07 -3.66 2.74
CA LEU A 178 5.58 -4.18 1.47
C LEU A 178 5.46 -5.71 1.43
N LYS A 179 5.80 -6.43 2.50
CA LYS A 179 5.69 -7.90 2.57
C LYS A 179 4.30 -8.42 2.21
N ASN A 180 3.26 -7.66 2.52
CA ASN A 180 1.89 -8.04 2.16
C ASN A 180 1.64 -8.04 0.64
N TYR A 181 2.49 -7.42 -0.17
CA TYR A 181 2.40 -7.42 -1.64
C TYR A 181 3.32 -8.48 -2.29
N LEU A 182 4.10 -9.18 -1.48
CA LEU A 182 4.92 -10.29 -1.95
C LEU A 182 4.01 -11.44 -2.40
N PHE A 183 4.30 -11.98 -3.58
CA PHE A 183 3.64 -13.17 -4.09
C PHE A 183 4.70 -14.23 -4.40
N THR A 184 4.54 -15.40 -3.78
CA THR A 184 5.40 -16.56 -4.02
C THR A 184 4.51 -17.68 -4.53
N GLY A 185 4.69 -18.03 -5.80
CA GLY A 185 3.86 -19.04 -6.46
C GLY A 185 4.37 -19.33 -7.86
N LYS A 186 3.72 -20.28 -8.53
CA LYS A 186 3.96 -20.51 -9.96
C LYS A 186 3.25 -19.40 -10.72
N ILE A 187 4.00 -18.66 -11.53
CA ILE A 187 3.40 -17.78 -12.53
C ILE A 187 2.93 -18.69 -13.65
N ASP A 188 1.64 -18.69 -13.95
CA ASP A 188 1.11 -19.31 -15.16
C ASP A 188 1.16 -18.28 -16.29
N PRO A 189 2.11 -18.39 -17.23
CA PRO A 189 2.22 -17.45 -18.34
C PRO A 189 1.09 -17.60 -19.37
N GLN A 190 0.27 -18.66 -19.30
CA GLN A 190 -0.88 -18.87 -20.18
C GLN A 190 -2.18 -18.29 -19.62
N GLY A 191 -2.18 -17.85 -18.36
CA GLY A 191 -3.28 -17.12 -17.73
C GLY A 191 -3.27 -15.64 -18.11
N LYS A 192 -3.60 -15.33 -19.36
CA LYS A 192 -4.02 -13.99 -19.79
C LYS A 192 -5.30 -14.08 -20.61
#